data_AF-A0A1C4ES17-F1
#
_entry.id   AF-A0A1C4ES17-F1
#
_cell.length_a   1.000
_cell.length_b   1.000
_cell.length_c   1.000
_cell.angle_alpha   90.00
_cell.angle_beta   90.00
_cell.angle_gamma   90.00
#
_symmetry.space_group_name_H-M   'P 1'
#
loop_
_entity.id
_entity.type
_entity.pdbx_description
1 polymer ?
#
loop_
_entity_poly.entity_id
_entity_poly.type
_entity_poly.pdbx_seq_one_letter_code
_entity_poly.pdbx_strand_id
1 'polypeptide(L)'
;MNSGELKFVQNGLEPVNHDIIGYHEEAGEVRLSRKWTFEKAREFVMSESNGKCELLSINKKHGRDYMKVKCSCGNSYDTLYYRFKNGKHTCNDCTGKSRYSVDHIKTFVAKNSKCELLSDSYENNSQLLLFRCSCQKHFHTTLKIFKNGKKQCEDCTNEYLSDKFSKSYRVFKDEVLMATGDEYLVIGEYKNRKTKVKIKHSKCGCEWFVNPSDFLHKESRCPRCNESKGERCISDWLTLQNITFKSQYKFDDCINKRSLPFDFAVFKNDMLSLLIEYDGKQHYIKGCFGVNQYEVIKNNDRIKNQYCQENHIPLLRIPYTKFKQIPTILENTLL
;
A
#
# COMPACT_ATOMS: atom_id res chain seq x y z
N MET A 1 -47.81 -5.76 -71.17
CA MET A 1 -47.60 -5.92 -72.62
C MET A 1 -46.47 -6.94 -72.77
N ASN A 2 -46.86 -8.20 -72.89
CA ASN A 2 -46.83 -8.95 -74.17
C ASN A 2 -45.38 -9.23 -74.60
N SER A 3 -44.86 -10.43 -74.36
CA SER A 3 -45.08 -11.66 -75.16
C SER A 3 -44.19 -11.69 -76.40
N GLY A 4 -43.48 -12.80 -76.61
CA GLY A 4 -42.73 -13.12 -77.83
C GLY A 4 -41.68 -14.18 -77.52
N GLU A 5 -42.04 -15.47 -77.53
CA GLU A 5 -41.95 -16.41 -78.67
C GLU A 5 -40.51 -16.93 -78.87
N LEU A 6 -40.16 -18.20 -78.57
CA LEU A 6 -40.46 -19.47 -79.25
C LEU A 6 -40.17 -19.50 -80.77
N LYS A 7 -39.12 -20.23 -81.18
CA LYS A 7 -39.08 -21.34 -82.17
C LYS A 7 -37.61 -21.70 -82.52
N PHE A 8 -37.11 -22.90 -82.19
CA PHE A 8 -37.11 -24.15 -82.97
C PHE A 8 -36.36 -24.10 -84.32
N VAL A 9 -35.25 -24.86 -84.44
CA VAL A 9 -34.93 -25.95 -85.42
C VAL A 9 -33.52 -26.51 -85.02
N GLN A 10 -33.40 -27.67 -84.36
CA GLN A 10 -33.26 -29.05 -84.86
C GLN A 10 -31.99 -29.41 -85.69
N ASN A 11 -31.30 -30.43 -85.17
CA ASN A 11 -30.41 -31.42 -85.81
C ASN A 11 -29.01 -30.92 -86.22
N GLY A 12 -27.90 -31.55 -85.87
CA GLY A 12 -27.61 -32.87 -85.31
C GLY A 12 -26.21 -33.27 -85.80
N LEU A 13 -25.57 -34.19 -85.07
CA LEU A 13 -24.30 -34.90 -85.36
C LEU A 13 -23.01 -34.33 -84.73
N GLU A 14 -22.77 -34.74 -83.48
CA GLU A 14 -21.44 -35.19 -82.98
C GLU A 14 -21.01 -36.51 -83.67
N PRO A 15 -19.82 -37.08 -83.43
CA PRO A 15 -18.56 -36.58 -82.79
C PRO A 15 -17.37 -36.72 -83.81
N VAL A 16 -16.06 -36.50 -83.57
CA VAL A 16 -15.14 -37.15 -82.61
C VAL A 16 -13.76 -36.45 -82.58
N ASN A 17 -13.17 -36.40 -81.37
CA ASN A 17 -11.76 -36.52 -80.94
C ASN A 17 -10.57 -35.80 -81.61
N HIS A 18 -9.88 -35.04 -80.76
CA HIS A 18 -8.60 -35.35 -80.08
C HIS A 18 -7.55 -34.23 -80.14
N ASP A 19 -7.17 -33.83 -78.92
CA ASP A 19 -5.87 -33.39 -78.41
C ASP A 19 -5.17 -32.16 -79.01
N ILE A 20 -4.69 -31.28 -78.10
CA ILE A 20 -3.25 -31.05 -77.82
C ILE A 20 -3.04 -29.75 -76.97
N ILE A 21 -2.43 -29.95 -75.78
CA ILE A 21 -1.45 -29.12 -75.01
C ILE A 21 -1.95 -27.77 -74.42
N GLY A 22 -1.67 -27.36 -73.16
CA GLY A 22 -0.88 -27.90 -72.04
C GLY A 22 -0.44 -26.78 -71.07
N TYR A 23 -0.01 -27.17 -69.86
CA TYR A 23 0.72 -26.42 -68.80
C TYR A 23 -0.10 -25.58 -67.79
N HIS A 24 0.12 -25.58 -66.46
CA HIS A 24 1.11 -26.21 -65.55
C HIS A 24 0.52 -26.25 -64.11
N GLU A 25 1.04 -27.15 -63.28
CA GLU A 25 0.71 -27.44 -61.86
C GLU A 25 1.01 -26.28 -60.88
N GLU A 26 0.26 -26.18 -59.76
CA GLU A 26 0.80 -26.39 -58.40
C GLU A 26 -0.24 -26.23 -57.27
N ALA A 27 0.05 -26.89 -56.14
CA ALA A 27 -0.59 -26.89 -54.81
C ALA A 27 -1.65 -27.98 -54.52
N GLY A 28 -1.13 -29.15 -54.13
CA GLY A 28 -1.90 -30.32 -53.72
C GLY A 28 -2.73 -30.12 -52.46
N GLU A 29 -4.02 -30.46 -52.55
CA GLU A 29 -4.90 -30.67 -51.40
C GLU A 29 -4.34 -31.77 -50.48
N VAL A 30 -3.99 -31.40 -49.25
CA VAL A 30 -3.59 -32.36 -48.22
C VAL A 30 -4.82 -33.15 -47.78
N ARG A 31 -5.03 -34.33 -48.39
CA ARG A 31 -6.11 -35.27 -48.03
C ARG A 31 -5.70 -36.12 -46.83
N LEU A 32 -6.61 -36.24 -45.84
CA LEU A 32 -6.54 -37.32 -44.84
C LEU A 32 -6.80 -38.67 -45.57
N SER A 33 -6.68 -39.82 -44.89
CA SER A 33 -6.88 -41.16 -45.52
C SER A 33 -8.05 -41.16 -46.54
N ARG A 34 -7.91 -41.87 -47.69
CA ARG A 34 -8.66 -41.81 -48.99
C ARG A 34 -10.18 -41.48 -49.02
N LYS A 35 -10.86 -41.29 -47.88
CA LYS A 35 -12.29 -40.96 -47.69
C LYS A 35 -12.62 -39.56 -47.10
N TRP A 36 -11.66 -38.73 -46.67
CA TRP A 36 -11.94 -37.48 -45.94
C TRP A 36 -11.51 -36.19 -46.68
N THR A 37 -12.48 -35.34 -47.03
CA THR A 37 -12.25 -33.96 -47.52
C THR A 37 -12.33 -32.96 -46.36
N PHE A 38 -11.91 -31.70 -46.59
CA PHE A 38 -12.00 -30.64 -45.59
C PHE A 38 -13.44 -30.40 -45.14
N GLU A 39 -14.40 -30.42 -46.07
CA GLU A 39 -15.83 -30.23 -45.80
C GLU A 39 -16.36 -31.33 -44.88
N LYS A 40 -16.02 -32.60 -45.18
CA LYS A 40 -16.42 -33.74 -44.33
C LYS A 40 -15.80 -33.67 -42.94
N ALA A 41 -14.54 -33.25 -42.84
CA ALA A 41 -13.87 -33.03 -41.57
C ALA A 41 -14.51 -31.90 -40.76
N ARG A 42 -14.94 -30.82 -41.43
CA ARG A 42 -15.62 -29.68 -40.80
C ARG A 42 -16.98 -30.10 -40.25
N GLU A 43 -17.79 -30.80 -41.04
CA GLU A 43 -19.09 -31.33 -40.61
C GLU A 43 -18.94 -32.26 -39.40
N PHE A 44 -17.96 -33.17 -39.43
CA PHE A 44 -17.64 -34.06 -38.31
C PHE A 44 -17.26 -33.29 -37.04
N VAL A 45 -16.40 -32.26 -37.14
CA VAL A 45 -16.01 -31.45 -35.98
C VAL A 45 -17.22 -30.72 -35.39
N MET A 46 -18.10 -30.19 -36.24
CA MET A 46 -19.32 -29.52 -35.80
C MET A 46 -20.30 -30.50 -35.14
N SER A 47 -20.51 -31.69 -35.70
CA SER A 47 -21.45 -32.68 -35.17
C SER A 47 -20.99 -33.27 -33.84
N GLU A 48 -19.76 -33.76 -33.75
CA GLU A 48 -19.23 -34.42 -32.54
C GLU A 48 -19.10 -33.47 -31.35
N SER A 49 -18.82 -32.19 -31.62
CA SER A 49 -18.71 -31.18 -30.57
C SER A 49 -20.03 -30.52 -30.18
N ASN A 50 -21.17 -30.92 -30.77
CA ASN A 50 -22.46 -30.23 -30.65
C ASN A 50 -22.33 -28.72 -30.94
N GLY A 51 -21.63 -28.37 -32.02
CA GLY A 51 -21.40 -26.98 -32.45
C GLY A 51 -20.44 -26.18 -31.58
N LYS A 52 -19.75 -26.81 -30.61
CA LYS A 52 -18.80 -26.12 -29.72
C LYS A 52 -17.41 -25.91 -30.34
N CYS A 53 -17.12 -26.51 -31.49
CA CYS A 53 -15.83 -26.44 -32.15
C CYS A 53 -15.95 -26.14 -33.65
N GLU A 54 -14.96 -25.43 -34.18
CA GLU A 54 -14.84 -25.08 -35.61
C GLU A 54 -13.50 -25.59 -36.16
N LEU A 55 -13.51 -26.26 -37.32
CA LEU A 55 -12.29 -26.73 -37.97
C LEU A 55 -11.58 -25.58 -38.70
N LEU A 56 -10.29 -25.39 -38.42
CA LEU A 56 -9.45 -24.37 -39.06
C LEU A 56 -8.58 -24.95 -40.18
N SER A 57 -7.97 -26.12 -39.96
CA SER A 57 -7.11 -26.77 -40.96
C SER A 57 -6.94 -28.26 -40.70
N ILE A 58 -6.63 -29.02 -41.75
CA ILE A 58 -6.23 -30.44 -41.67
C ILE A 58 -4.80 -30.60 -42.16
N ASN A 59 -4.05 -31.53 -41.58
CA ASN A 59 -2.70 -31.87 -42.04
C ASN A 59 -2.33 -33.32 -41.73
N LYS A 60 -1.39 -33.88 -42.49
CA LYS A 60 -0.87 -35.23 -42.27
C LYS A 60 0.58 -35.17 -41.83
N LYS A 61 0.90 -35.72 -40.66
CA LYS A 61 2.27 -35.75 -40.12
C LYS A 61 2.59 -37.15 -39.61
N HIS A 62 3.71 -37.72 -40.08
CA HIS A 62 4.15 -39.08 -39.74
C HIS A 62 3.05 -40.13 -39.92
N GLY A 63 2.34 -40.08 -41.05
CA GLY A 63 1.24 -41.01 -41.36
C GLY A 63 -0.04 -40.82 -40.54
N ARG A 64 -0.10 -39.82 -39.64
CA ARG A 64 -1.27 -39.54 -38.79
C ARG A 64 -2.03 -38.31 -39.27
N ASP A 65 -3.34 -38.37 -39.08
CA ASP A 65 -4.29 -37.34 -39.47
C ASP A 65 -4.49 -36.33 -38.31
N TYR A 66 -4.00 -35.11 -38.51
CA TYR A 66 -4.06 -34.00 -37.56
C TYR A 66 -5.09 -32.95 -38.02
N MET A 67 -5.70 -32.29 -37.04
CA MET A 67 -6.70 -31.25 -37.22
C MET A 67 -6.39 -30.09 -36.27
N LYS A 68 -6.49 -28.87 -36.79
CA LYS A 68 -6.47 -27.64 -36.00
C LYS A 68 -7.90 -27.17 -35.79
N VAL A 69 -8.30 -27.03 -34.53
CA VAL A 69 -9.70 -26.77 -34.15
C VAL A 69 -9.76 -25.55 -33.25
N LYS A 70 -10.73 -24.67 -33.49
CA LYS A 70 -11.10 -23.55 -32.62
C LYS A 70 -12.19 -24.00 -31.65
N CYS A 71 -11.94 -23.87 -30.36
CA CYS A 71 -12.87 -24.19 -29.29
C CYS A 71 -13.85 -23.03 -29.04
N SER A 72 -14.99 -23.33 -28.42
CA SER A 72 -16.01 -22.32 -28.05
C SER A 72 -15.48 -21.22 -27.11
N CYS A 73 -14.39 -21.46 -26.37
CA CYS A 73 -13.73 -20.42 -25.57
C CYS A 73 -12.90 -19.42 -26.41
N GLY A 74 -12.80 -19.62 -27.73
CA GLY A 74 -12.02 -18.79 -28.66
C GLY A 74 -10.62 -19.31 -28.93
N ASN A 75 -10.08 -20.23 -28.11
CA ASN A 75 -8.74 -20.76 -28.28
C ASN A 75 -8.68 -21.85 -29.36
N SER A 76 -7.61 -21.85 -30.17
CA SER A 76 -7.32 -22.92 -31.12
C SER A 76 -6.37 -23.96 -30.55
N TYR A 77 -6.54 -25.23 -30.90
CA TYR A 77 -5.64 -26.31 -30.51
C TYR A 77 -5.48 -27.36 -31.61
N ASP A 78 -4.32 -28.00 -31.63
CA ASP A 78 -4.05 -29.13 -32.52
C ASP A 78 -4.46 -30.45 -31.83
N THR A 79 -5.07 -31.34 -32.61
CA THR A 79 -5.46 -32.68 -32.14
C THR A 79 -5.40 -33.69 -33.27
N LEU A 80 -5.31 -34.96 -32.91
CA LEU A 80 -5.42 -36.07 -33.85
C LEU A 80 -6.90 -36.35 -34.12
N TYR A 81 -7.24 -36.73 -35.35
CA TYR A 81 -8.60 -37.10 -35.74
C TYR A 81 -9.23 -38.11 -34.77
N TYR A 82 -8.55 -39.23 -34.49
CA TYR A 82 -9.08 -40.26 -33.59
C TYR A 82 -9.26 -39.78 -32.14
N ARG A 83 -8.43 -38.82 -31.67
CA ARG A 83 -8.56 -38.26 -30.31
C ARG A 83 -9.75 -37.32 -30.22
N PHE A 84 -10.02 -36.58 -31.29
CA PHE A 84 -11.24 -35.79 -31.39
C PHE A 84 -12.45 -36.71 -31.36
N LYS A 85 -12.50 -37.73 -32.23
CA LYS A 85 -13.54 -38.76 -32.24
C LYS A 85 -13.81 -39.40 -30.87
N ASN A 86 -12.76 -39.60 -30.08
CA ASN A 86 -12.86 -40.22 -28.75
C ASN A 86 -13.13 -39.20 -27.62
N GLY A 87 -13.65 -38.00 -27.93
CA GLY A 87 -14.18 -37.06 -26.94
C GLY A 87 -13.28 -35.86 -26.58
N LYS A 88 -12.17 -35.59 -27.29
CA LYS A 88 -11.34 -34.39 -27.06
C LYS A 88 -11.96 -33.13 -27.71
N HIS A 89 -13.20 -32.81 -27.34
CA HIS A 89 -13.99 -31.71 -27.90
C HIS A 89 -13.80 -30.38 -27.17
N THR A 90 -12.75 -30.27 -26.35
CA THR A 90 -12.42 -29.09 -25.57
C THR A 90 -10.92 -28.85 -25.60
N CYS A 91 -10.53 -27.57 -25.61
CA CYS A 91 -9.12 -27.21 -25.57
C CYS A 91 -8.49 -27.57 -24.21
N ASN A 92 -7.16 -27.58 -24.17
CA ASN A 92 -6.43 -27.87 -22.95
C ASN A 92 -6.69 -26.80 -21.85
N ASP A 93 -7.11 -25.59 -22.20
CA ASP A 93 -7.47 -24.55 -21.21
C ASP A 93 -8.82 -24.86 -20.54
N CYS A 94 -9.81 -25.31 -21.32
CA CYS A 94 -11.12 -25.73 -20.81
C CYS A 94 -11.05 -27.03 -20.00
N THR A 95 -10.04 -27.87 -20.24
CA THR A 95 -9.82 -29.14 -19.51
C THR A 95 -8.77 -29.03 -18.40
N GLY A 96 -8.17 -27.85 -18.19
CA GLY A 96 -7.16 -27.63 -17.16
C GLY A 96 -5.79 -28.29 -17.42
N LYS A 97 -5.50 -28.71 -18.65
CA LYS A 97 -4.27 -29.45 -19.06
C LYS A 97 -3.29 -28.64 -19.93
N SER A 98 -3.40 -27.32 -19.99
CA SER A 98 -2.66 -26.50 -20.96
C SER A 98 -1.22 -26.14 -20.56
N ARG A 99 -0.28 -26.26 -21.51
CA ARG A 99 0.98 -25.50 -21.53
C ARG A 99 0.64 -24.14 -22.14
N TYR A 100 0.64 -23.07 -21.35
CA TYR A 100 0.32 -21.72 -21.82
C TYR A 100 1.33 -21.28 -22.89
N SER A 101 0.86 -20.70 -24.01
CA SER A 101 1.76 -19.99 -24.91
C SER A 101 2.20 -18.66 -24.28
N VAL A 102 3.38 -18.17 -24.64
CA VAL A 102 3.91 -16.90 -24.11
C VAL A 102 2.98 -15.73 -24.46
N ASP A 103 2.40 -15.72 -25.66
CA ASP A 103 1.45 -14.68 -26.08
C ASP A 103 0.16 -14.69 -25.26
N HIS A 104 -0.31 -15.88 -24.88
CA HIS A 104 -1.43 -16.01 -23.97
C HIS A 104 -1.10 -15.43 -22.59
N ILE A 105 0.12 -15.67 -22.08
CA ILE A 105 0.57 -15.11 -20.80
C ILE A 105 0.66 -13.58 -20.90
N LYS A 106 1.23 -13.03 -21.98
CA LYS A 106 1.31 -11.57 -22.21
C LYS A 106 -0.07 -10.93 -22.16
N THR A 107 -1.03 -11.50 -22.88
CA THR A 107 -2.42 -11.02 -22.91
C THR A 107 -3.07 -11.09 -21.53
N PHE A 108 -2.87 -12.20 -20.80
CA PHE A 108 -3.39 -12.38 -19.45
C PHE A 108 -2.84 -11.33 -18.48
N VAL A 109 -1.53 -11.07 -18.53
CA VAL A 109 -0.83 -10.13 -17.65
C VAL A 109 -1.36 -8.71 -17.87
N ALA A 110 -1.44 -8.26 -19.13
CA ALA A 110 -1.93 -6.93 -19.48
C ALA A 110 -3.41 -6.71 -19.07
N LYS A 111 -4.25 -7.75 -19.17
CA LYS A 111 -5.68 -7.65 -18.80
C LYS A 111 -5.93 -7.65 -17.29
N ASN A 112 -5.07 -8.29 -16.51
CA ASN A 112 -5.31 -8.57 -15.08
C ASN A 112 -4.35 -7.84 -14.13
N SER A 113 -3.49 -6.96 -14.64
CA SER A 113 -2.54 -6.20 -13.85
C SER A 113 -2.06 -4.97 -14.61
N LYS A 114 -1.35 -4.08 -13.93
CA LYS A 114 -0.60 -2.98 -14.55
C LYS A 114 0.85 -3.39 -14.87
N CYS A 115 1.12 -4.68 -14.99
CA CYS A 115 2.44 -5.21 -15.33
C CYS A 115 2.51 -5.60 -16.81
N GLU A 116 3.73 -5.81 -17.28
CA GLU A 116 4.04 -6.33 -18.61
C GLU A 116 4.98 -7.54 -18.47
N LEU A 117 4.76 -8.58 -19.26
CA LEU A 117 5.64 -9.75 -19.30
C LEU A 117 6.80 -9.49 -20.28
N LEU A 118 8.04 -9.60 -19.81
CA LEU A 118 9.24 -9.44 -20.62
C LEU A 118 9.86 -10.77 -21.08
N SER A 119 9.55 -11.89 -20.42
CA SER A 119 10.01 -13.21 -20.87
C SER A 119 9.43 -13.56 -22.26
N ASP A 120 10.28 -14.12 -23.11
CA ASP A 120 10.01 -14.51 -24.49
C ASP A 120 9.64 -16.01 -24.64
N SER A 121 9.90 -16.81 -23.61
CA SER A 121 9.68 -18.25 -23.57
C SER A 121 8.99 -18.69 -22.27
N TYR A 122 8.26 -19.81 -22.34
CA TYR A 122 7.62 -20.45 -21.19
C TYR A 122 7.57 -21.97 -21.37
N GLU A 123 8.31 -22.68 -20.54
CA GLU A 123 8.52 -24.12 -20.63
C GLU A 123 7.62 -24.88 -19.64
N ASN A 124 7.51 -24.38 -18.40
CA ASN A 124 6.81 -25.08 -17.31
C ASN A 124 6.35 -24.15 -16.17
N ASN A 125 5.49 -24.68 -15.28
CA ASN A 125 4.89 -23.94 -14.17
C ASN A 125 5.86 -23.49 -13.07
N SER A 126 7.06 -24.05 -13.03
CA SER A 126 8.11 -23.69 -12.07
C SER A 126 9.06 -22.61 -12.60
N GLN A 127 9.01 -22.30 -13.90
CA GLN A 127 9.83 -21.26 -14.49
C GLN A 127 9.50 -19.89 -13.90
N LEU A 128 10.55 -19.16 -13.52
CA LEU A 128 10.46 -17.76 -13.17
C LEU A 128 10.37 -16.93 -14.44
N LEU A 129 9.33 -16.12 -14.54
CA LEU A 129 9.10 -15.17 -15.61
C LEU A 129 9.45 -13.77 -15.13
N LEU A 130 10.03 -12.98 -16.03
CA LEU A 130 10.39 -11.59 -15.80
C LEU A 130 9.22 -10.67 -16.16
N PHE A 131 8.86 -9.81 -15.22
CA PHE A 131 7.79 -8.82 -15.39
C PHE A 131 8.32 -7.42 -15.14
N ARG A 132 7.77 -6.44 -15.86
CA ARG A 132 7.91 -5.01 -15.59
C ARG A 132 6.65 -4.48 -14.93
N CYS A 133 6.76 -3.94 -13.72
CA CYS A 133 5.65 -3.33 -13.00
C CYS A 133 5.37 -1.91 -13.53
N SER A 134 4.20 -1.34 -13.25
CA SER A 134 3.86 0.04 -13.63
C SER A 134 4.81 1.09 -13.05
N CYS A 135 5.45 0.79 -11.91
CA CYS A 135 6.50 1.62 -11.31
C CYS A 135 7.89 1.45 -11.97
N GLN A 136 7.95 0.80 -13.14
CA GLN A 136 9.15 0.51 -13.92
C GLN A 136 10.13 -0.49 -13.29
N LYS A 137 9.87 -0.97 -12.07
CA LYS A 137 10.68 -2.01 -11.44
C LYS A 137 10.41 -3.38 -12.06
N HIS A 138 11.49 -4.14 -12.20
CA HIS A 138 11.46 -5.50 -12.69
C HIS A 138 11.35 -6.48 -11.52
N PHE A 139 10.58 -7.56 -11.70
CA PHE A 139 10.49 -8.63 -10.72
C PHE A 139 10.30 -9.98 -11.39
N HIS A 140 10.75 -11.03 -10.70
CA HIS A 140 10.59 -12.41 -11.13
C HIS A 140 9.52 -13.10 -10.32
N THR A 141 8.66 -13.87 -10.98
CA THR A 141 7.74 -14.78 -10.29
C THR A 141 7.26 -15.89 -11.23
N THR A 142 6.69 -16.96 -10.69
CA THR A 142 6.09 -18.01 -11.51
C THR A 142 4.70 -17.58 -11.98
N LEU A 143 4.24 -18.13 -13.11
CA LEU A 143 2.88 -17.88 -13.60
C LEU A 143 1.81 -18.27 -12.57
N LYS A 144 2.03 -19.34 -11.79
CA LYS A 144 1.13 -19.79 -10.72
C LYS A 144 0.96 -18.71 -9.64
N ILE A 145 2.07 -18.17 -9.13
CA ILE A 145 2.04 -17.14 -8.08
C ILE A 145 1.41 -15.84 -8.60
N PHE A 146 1.76 -15.46 -9.84
CA PHE A 146 1.18 -14.28 -10.48
C PHE A 146 -0.34 -14.41 -10.66
N LYS A 147 -0.83 -15.59 -11.06
CA LYS A 147 -2.27 -15.87 -11.19
C LYS A 147 -2.99 -15.77 -9.85
N ASN A 148 -2.42 -16.37 -8.81
CA ASN A 148 -3.04 -16.52 -7.51
C ASN A 148 -3.02 -15.25 -6.64
N GLY A 149 -2.15 -14.26 -6.91
CA GLY A 149 -2.22 -13.01 -6.16
C GLY A 149 -1.13 -11.96 -6.38
N LYS A 150 0.09 -12.34 -6.78
CA LYS A 150 1.19 -11.36 -6.95
C LYS A 150 1.03 -10.59 -8.27
N LYS A 151 0.19 -9.55 -8.27
CA LYS A 151 -0.14 -8.74 -9.47
C LYS A 151 0.78 -7.54 -9.72
N GLN A 152 1.75 -7.30 -8.84
CA GLN A 152 2.68 -6.17 -8.92
C GLN A 152 3.97 -6.49 -8.17
N CYS A 153 4.96 -5.60 -8.27
CA CYS A 153 6.21 -5.74 -7.53
C CYS A 153 5.97 -5.63 -6.00
N GLU A 154 6.99 -6.04 -5.25
CA GLU A 154 6.93 -6.04 -3.78
C GLU A 154 6.79 -4.63 -3.21
N ASP A 155 7.49 -3.64 -3.78
CA ASP A 155 7.40 -2.26 -3.33
C ASP A 155 6.00 -1.69 -3.48
N CYS A 156 5.36 -1.84 -4.64
CA CYS A 156 3.98 -1.38 -4.82
C CYS A 156 2.99 -2.16 -3.95
N THR A 157 3.28 -3.44 -3.64
CA THR A 157 2.48 -4.23 -2.70
C THR A 157 2.60 -3.67 -1.29
N ASN A 158 3.82 -3.39 -0.84
CA ASN A 158 4.08 -2.82 0.48
C ASN A 158 3.52 -1.41 0.61
N GLU A 159 3.61 -0.60 -0.45
CA GLU A 159 3.00 0.73 -0.53
C GLU A 159 1.47 0.64 -0.41
N TYR A 160 0.81 -0.22 -1.19
CA TYR A 160 -0.62 -0.46 -1.08
C TYR A 160 -1.04 -0.97 0.31
N LEU A 161 -0.29 -1.90 0.90
CA LEU A 161 -0.56 -2.42 2.23
C LEU A 161 -0.32 -1.33 3.29
N SER A 162 0.74 -0.53 3.17
CA SER A 162 1.00 0.60 4.04
C SER A 162 -0.16 1.60 3.99
N ASP A 163 -0.64 1.97 2.80
CA ASP A 163 -1.75 2.91 2.66
C ASP A 163 -3.08 2.35 3.19
N LYS A 164 -3.34 1.05 2.94
CA LYS A 164 -4.56 0.37 3.39
C LYS A 164 -4.61 0.15 4.89
N PHE A 165 -3.46 -0.11 5.52
CA PHE A 165 -3.37 -0.47 6.95
C PHE A 165 -2.79 0.63 7.84
N SER A 166 -2.25 1.71 7.27
CA SER A 166 -2.02 2.96 7.97
C SER A 166 -3.37 3.51 8.43
N LYS A 167 -3.55 3.71 9.75
CA LYS A 167 -4.69 4.49 10.24
C LYS A 167 -4.70 5.82 9.49
N SER A 168 -5.72 6.06 8.67
CA SER A 168 -5.78 7.33 7.94
C SER A 168 -5.92 8.50 8.94
N TYR A 169 -5.45 9.69 8.55
CA TYR A 169 -5.62 10.91 9.36
C TYR A 169 -7.08 11.13 9.80
N ARG A 170 -8.04 10.79 8.93
CA ARG A 170 -9.48 10.86 9.25
C ARG A 170 -9.85 9.94 10.41
N VAL A 171 -9.45 8.68 10.34
CA VAL A 171 -9.70 7.69 11.40
C VAL A 171 -9.09 8.14 12.73
N PHE A 172 -7.86 8.65 12.73
CA PHE A 172 -7.25 9.15 13.96
C PHE A 172 -8.00 10.37 14.53
N LYS A 173 -8.42 11.30 13.68
CA LYS A 173 -9.21 12.47 14.10
C LYS A 173 -10.56 12.05 14.70
N ASP A 174 -11.23 11.07 14.10
CA ASP A 174 -12.50 10.53 14.60
C ASP A 174 -12.30 9.82 15.94
N GLU A 175 -11.22 9.06 16.13
CA GLU A 175 -10.88 8.42 17.41
C GLU A 175 -10.65 9.45 18.53
N VAL A 176 -9.93 10.55 18.22
CA VAL A 176 -9.74 11.65 19.18
C VAL A 176 -11.09 12.28 19.54
N LEU A 177 -11.92 12.58 18.54
CA LEU A 177 -13.24 13.15 18.75
C LEU A 177 -14.14 12.23 19.59
N MET A 178 -14.13 10.92 19.34
CA MET A 178 -14.90 9.96 20.15
C MET A 178 -14.37 9.86 21.58
N ALA A 179 -13.06 9.94 21.78
CA ALA A 179 -12.44 9.81 23.10
C ALA A 179 -12.56 11.08 23.96
N THR A 180 -12.59 12.26 23.35
CA THR A 180 -12.49 13.53 24.09
C THR A 180 -13.56 14.56 23.72
N GLY A 181 -14.46 14.27 22.78
CA GLY A 181 -15.35 15.27 22.19
C GLY A 181 -14.55 16.40 21.54
N ASP A 182 -15.11 17.61 21.57
CA ASP A 182 -14.52 18.82 20.96
C ASP A 182 -13.43 19.49 21.81
N GLU A 183 -13.01 18.87 22.92
CA GLU A 183 -12.00 19.45 23.81
C GLU A 183 -10.62 19.55 23.15
N TYR A 184 -10.30 18.66 22.19
CA TYR A 184 -8.98 18.60 21.56
C TYR A 184 -9.08 18.61 20.03
N LEU A 185 -8.16 19.34 19.40
CA LEU A 185 -8.07 19.49 17.96
C LEU A 185 -6.74 18.92 17.45
N VAL A 186 -6.80 17.99 16.49
CA VAL A 186 -5.62 17.48 15.79
C VAL A 186 -5.20 18.47 14.70
N ILE A 187 -4.12 19.21 14.94
CA ILE A 187 -3.64 20.29 14.06
C ILE A 187 -2.40 19.90 13.24
N GLY A 188 -1.70 18.83 13.62
CA GLY A 188 -0.55 18.29 12.88
C GLY A 188 -0.92 17.09 12.00
N GLU A 189 -0.02 16.75 11.07
CA GLU A 189 -0.16 15.56 10.24
C GLU A 189 -0.01 14.28 11.07
N TYR A 190 -0.90 13.31 10.82
CA TYR A 190 -0.79 11.97 11.37
C TYR A 190 -0.03 11.07 10.40
N LYS A 191 1.10 10.50 10.85
CA LYS A 191 1.89 9.55 10.05
C LYS A 191 1.64 8.10 10.45
N ASN A 192 1.70 7.81 11.74
CA ASN A 192 1.45 6.48 12.32
C ASN A 192 1.32 6.59 13.85
N ARG A 193 1.03 5.48 14.54
CA ARG A 193 0.84 5.44 16.01
C ARG A 193 2.07 5.78 16.86
N LYS A 194 3.28 5.70 16.28
CA LYS A 194 4.55 5.92 17.00
C LYS A 194 5.10 7.32 16.80
N THR A 195 4.85 7.93 15.65
CA THR A 195 5.29 9.29 15.32
C THR A 195 4.42 10.31 16.04
N LYS A 196 5.05 11.28 16.68
CA LYS A 196 4.34 12.34 17.41
C LYS A 196 3.48 13.17 16.45
N VAL A 197 2.29 13.54 16.91
CA VAL A 197 1.33 14.41 16.21
C VAL A 197 1.09 15.66 17.05
N LYS A 198 0.89 16.80 16.40
CA LYS A 198 0.59 18.07 17.07
C LYS A 198 -0.90 18.15 17.39
N ILE A 199 -1.24 18.33 18.67
CA ILE A 199 -2.62 18.49 19.18
C ILE A 199 -2.73 19.83 19.90
N LYS A 200 -3.92 20.43 19.82
CA LYS A 200 -4.31 21.64 20.52
C LYS A 200 -5.43 21.35 21.51
N HIS A 201 -5.32 21.84 22.74
CA HIS A 201 -6.42 21.81 23.70
C HIS A 201 -7.29 23.07 23.55
N SER A 202 -8.54 22.91 23.13
CA SER A 202 -9.46 24.00 22.81
C SER A 202 -9.66 24.97 23.98
N LYS A 203 -9.74 24.47 25.21
CA LYS A 203 -10.02 25.28 26.42
C LYS A 203 -8.88 26.24 26.81
N CYS A 204 -7.63 25.79 26.74
CA CYS A 204 -6.47 26.59 27.17
C CYS A 204 -5.59 27.07 26.02
N GLY A 205 -5.89 26.68 24.78
CA GLY A 205 -5.15 27.03 23.58
C GLY A 205 -3.77 26.38 23.45
N CYS A 206 -3.30 25.62 24.43
CA CYS A 206 -1.97 25.00 24.41
C CYS A 206 -1.84 24.00 23.26
N GLU A 207 -0.71 24.07 22.55
CA GLU A 207 -0.37 23.17 21.45
C GLU A 207 0.91 22.39 21.81
N TRP A 208 0.87 21.07 21.69
CA TRP A 208 2.04 20.23 21.96
C TRP A 208 2.06 18.97 21.10
N PHE A 209 3.22 18.33 21.06
CA PHE A 209 3.41 17.07 20.37
C PHE A 209 3.15 15.89 21.31
N VAL A 210 2.27 14.98 20.91
CA VAL A 210 1.92 13.78 21.67
C VAL A 210 2.09 12.52 20.82
N ASN A 211 2.42 11.40 21.46
CA ASN A 211 2.33 10.10 20.80
C ASN A 211 0.84 9.70 20.67
N PRO A 212 0.34 9.39 19.46
CA PRO A 212 -1.08 9.05 19.26
C PRO A 212 -1.60 7.92 20.15
N SER A 213 -0.80 6.87 20.36
CA SER A 213 -1.19 5.74 21.20
C SER A 213 -1.30 6.13 22.67
N ASP A 214 -0.41 6.99 23.16
CA ASP A 214 -0.44 7.47 24.54
C ASP A 214 -1.60 8.44 24.78
N PHE A 215 -1.94 9.28 23.80
CA PHE A 215 -3.08 10.19 23.90
C PHE A 215 -4.41 9.43 24.02
N LEU A 216 -4.62 8.41 23.16
CA LEU A 216 -5.86 7.65 23.13
C LEU A 216 -5.99 6.66 24.31
N HIS A 217 -4.89 6.05 24.74
CA HIS A 217 -4.96 4.90 25.67
C HIS A 217 -4.33 5.13 27.05
N LYS A 218 -3.51 6.16 27.25
CA LYS A 218 -2.82 6.43 28.53
C LYS A 218 -3.19 7.77 29.14
N GLU A 219 -4.32 8.33 28.73
CA GLU A 219 -4.82 9.62 29.24
C GLU A 219 -3.77 10.75 29.21
N SER A 220 -2.89 10.74 28.20
CA SER A 220 -1.98 11.87 28.00
C SER A 220 -2.81 13.09 27.58
N ARG A 221 -3.09 13.98 28.53
CA ARG A 221 -3.90 15.19 28.35
C ARG A 221 -3.02 16.44 28.29
N CYS A 222 -3.66 17.60 28.18
CA CYS A 222 -2.97 18.88 28.07
C CYS A 222 -1.95 19.07 29.21
N PRO A 223 -0.65 19.24 28.90
CA PRO A 223 0.39 19.42 29.92
C PRO A 223 0.13 20.70 30.74
N ARG A 224 -0.24 21.81 30.10
CA ARG A 224 -0.58 23.08 30.77
C ARG A 224 -1.75 22.94 31.77
N CYS A 225 -2.72 22.09 31.46
CA CYS A 225 -3.86 21.87 32.36
C CYS A 225 -3.52 20.96 33.54
N ASN A 226 -2.47 20.15 33.41
CA ASN A 226 -1.96 19.30 34.48
C ASN A 226 -0.90 20.01 35.35
N GLU A 227 -0.42 21.20 34.96
CA GLU A 227 0.49 22.03 35.77
C GLU A 227 -0.13 22.40 37.13
N SER A 228 0.73 22.51 38.15
CA SER A 228 0.34 23.02 39.46
C SER A 228 -0.14 24.47 39.36
N LYS A 229 -0.90 24.94 40.36
CA LYS A 229 -1.40 26.34 40.38
C LYS A 229 -0.24 27.36 40.28
N GLY A 230 0.91 27.05 40.89
CA GLY A 230 2.09 27.91 40.87
C GLY A 230 2.77 27.92 39.51
N GLU A 231 3.06 26.74 38.95
CA GLU A 231 3.60 26.62 37.60
C GLU A 231 2.73 27.30 36.56
N ARG A 232 1.40 27.14 36.64
CA ARG A 232 0.47 27.82 35.75
C ARG A 232 0.56 29.34 35.85
N CYS A 233 0.67 29.87 37.06
CA CYS A 233 0.80 31.32 37.25
C CYS A 233 2.08 31.86 36.61
N ILE A 234 3.18 31.09 36.69
CA ILE A 234 4.46 31.44 36.05
C ILE A 234 4.31 31.36 34.52
N SER A 235 3.77 30.25 33.99
CA SER A 235 3.63 30.02 32.55
C SER A 235 2.69 31.04 31.88
N ASP A 236 1.59 31.40 32.55
CA ASP A 236 0.66 32.44 32.11
C ASP A 236 1.35 33.81 32.05
N TRP A 237 2.13 34.17 33.08
CA TRP A 237 2.86 35.43 33.12
C TRP A 237 3.93 35.52 32.04
N LEU A 238 4.75 34.48 31.87
CA LEU A 238 5.78 34.43 30.82
C LEU A 238 5.17 34.57 29.42
N THR A 239 4.03 33.90 29.20
CA THR A 239 3.27 34.00 27.93
C THR A 239 2.75 35.42 27.72
N LEU A 240 2.17 36.05 28.73
CA LEU A 240 1.62 37.41 28.65
C LEU A 240 2.70 38.44 28.31
N GLN A 241 3.92 38.26 28.82
CA GLN A 241 5.07 39.12 28.53
C GLN A 241 5.77 38.75 27.20
N ASN A 242 5.25 37.81 26.42
CA ASN A 242 5.86 37.28 25.20
C ASN A 242 7.31 36.78 25.39
N ILE A 243 7.62 36.23 26.56
CA ILE A 243 8.93 35.65 26.87
C ILE A 243 8.98 34.22 26.32
N THR A 244 10.07 33.87 25.64
CA THR A 244 10.24 32.51 25.09
C THR A 244 10.70 31.56 26.19
N PHE A 245 9.94 30.47 26.42
CA PHE A 245 10.27 29.49 27.44
C PHE A 245 9.89 28.05 27.06
N LYS A 246 10.43 27.07 27.79
CA LYS A 246 10.04 25.66 27.73
C LYS A 246 9.75 25.14 29.14
N SER A 247 8.60 24.48 29.34
CA SER A 247 8.28 23.80 30.59
C SER A 247 8.97 22.43 30.71
N GLN A 248 9.20 21.96 31.94
CA GLN A 248 9.73 20.62 32.25
C GLN A 248 11.03 20.30 31.47
N TYR A 249 11.91 21.30 31.36
CA TYR A 249 13.13 21.28 30.56
C TYR A 249 14.17 20.34 31.17
N LYS A 250 14.84 19.52 30.35
CA LYS A 250 15.80 18.52 30.81
C LYS A 250 17.13 18.70 30.09
N PHE A 251 18.19 18.45 30.84
CA PHE A 251 19.52 18.25 30.28
C PHE A 251 19.84 16.76 30.31
N ASP A 252 20.56 16.30 29.30
CA ASP A 252 20.90 14.88 29.16
C ASP A 252 21.90 14.42 30.24
N ASP A 253 22.69 15.33 30.79
CA ASP A 253 23.74 15.12 31.78
C ASP A 253 23.34 15.48 33.23
N CYS A 254 22.24 16.21 33.44
CA CYS A 254 21.68 16.45 34.78
C CYS A 254 20.82 15.26 35.26
N ILE A 255 21.45 14.21 35.80
CA ILE A 255 20.82 12.92 36.12
C ILE A 255 20.91 12.58 37.62
N ASN A 256 19.85 11.98 38.18
CA ASN A 256 19.92 11.16 39.40
C ASN A 256 19.74 9.66 39.08
N LYS A 257 18.48 9.21 38.93
CA LYS A 257 18.14 7.91 38.32
C LYS A 257 17.75 8.04 36.85
N ARG A 258 17.20 9.20 36.50
CA ARG A 258 16.80 9.66 35.17
C ARG A 258 17.10 11.16 35.11
N SER A 259 17.13 11.74 33.91
CA SER A 259 17.31 13.18 33.73
C SER A 259 16.25 13.96 34.52
N LEU A 260 16.73 14.92 35.32
CA LEU A 260 15.90 15.71 36.22
C LEU A 260 15.30 16.90 35.44
N PRO A 261 13.96 17.05 35.42
CA PRO A 261 13.33 18.20 34.77
C PRO A 261 13.41 19.44 35.65
N PHE A 262 13.66 20.59 35.04
CA PHE A 262 13.42 21.91 35.59
C PHE A 262 12.06 22.44 35.17
N ASP A 263 11.33 23.13 36.06
CA ASP A 263 9.95 23.53 35.78
C ASP A 263 9.85 24.44 34.56
N PHE A 264 10.74 25.43 34.44
CA PHE A 264 10.85 26.27 33.25
C PHE A 264 12.29 26.59 32.87
N ALA A 265 12.55 26.68 31.57
CA ALA A 265 13.75 27.25 30.98
C ALA A 265 13.37 28.46 30.12
N VAL A 266 13.95 29.62 30.43
CA VAL A 266 13.72 30.89 29.73
C VAL A 266 14.85 31.14 28.74
N PHE A 267 14.50 31.55 27.54
CA PHE A 267 15.44 31.81 26.44
C PHE A 267 15.42 33.27 26.03
N LYS A 268 16.62 33.82 25.78
CA LYS A 268 16.81 35.16 25.23
C LYS A 268 17.68 35.03 23.98
N ASN A 269 17.16 35.43 22.82
CA ASN A 269 17.82 35.27 21.52
C ASN A 269 18.29 33.81 21.29
N ASP A 270 17.39 32.84 21.53
CA ASP A 270 17.64 31.39 21.44
C ASP A 270 18.69 30.81 22.40
N MET A 271 19.30 31.63 23.25
CA MET A 271 20.23 31.20 24.29
C MET A 271 19.51 31.00 25.62
N LEU A 272 19.84 29.92 26.33
CA LEU A 272 19.33 29.68 27.68
C LEU A 272 19.80 30.79 28.61
N SER A 273 18.85 31.50 29.23
CA SER A 273 19.13 32.66 30.09
C SER A 273 18.90 32.38 31.57
N LEU A 274 17.86 31.60 31.91
CA LEU A 274 17.44 31.37 33.29
C LEU A 274 16.68 30.05 33.39
N LEU A 275 16.90 29.31 34.47
CA LEU A 275 16.04 28.21 34.90
C LEU A 275 15.16 28.65 36.07
N ILE A 276 13.93 28.16 36.12
CA ILE A 276 12.96 28.48 37.19
C ILE A 276 12.42 27.18 37.79
N GLU A 277 12.34 27.11 39.12
CA GLU A 277 11.66 26.06 39.89
C GLU A 277 10.59 26.67 40.80
N TYR A 278 9.45 26.00 40.92
CA TYR A 278 8.39 26.36 41.85
C TYR A 278 8.26 25.30 42.96
N ASP A 279 8.70 25.67 44.16
CA ASP A 279 8.76 24.74 45.29
C ASP A 279 7.43 24.68 46.02
N GLY A 280 6.61 23.68 45.68
CA GLY A 280 5.36 23.39 46.36
C GLY A 280 5.52 23.08 47.86
N LYS A 281 4.40 23.08 48.61
CA LYS A 281 4.36 22.73 50.06
C LYS A 281 5.08 21.43 50.41
N GLN A 282 5.12 20.48 49.46
CA GLN A 282 5.72 19.17 49.61
C GLN A 282 7.26 19.23 49.80
N HIS A 283 7.94 20.30 49.38
CA HIS A 283 9.37 20.51 49.68
C HIS A 283 9.63 20.84 51.16
N TYR A 284 8.59 21.24 51.92
CA TYR A 284 8.74 21.81 53.26
C TYR A 284 8.16 20.92 54.38
N ILE A 285 7.21 20.03 54.09
CA ILE A 285 6.49 19.24 55.11
C ILE A 285 6.89 17.76 55.05
N LYS A 286 7.55 17.25 56.11
CA LYS A 286 7.74 15.80 56.32
C LYS A 286 6.38 15.15 56.57
N GLY A 287 5.98 14.21 55.71
CA GLY A 287 4.83 13.32 55.98
C GLY A 287 3.73 13.25 54.92
N CYS A 288 3.73 14.11 53.89
CA CYS A 288 2.65 14.07 52.89
C CYS A 288 2.65 12.82 51.98
N PHE A 289 3.80 12.17 51.77
CA PHE A 289 3.92 10.99 50.90
C PHE A 289 4.94 9.93 51.39
N GLY A 290 5.26 9.94 52.70
CA GLY A 290 6.23 9.03 53.32
C GLY A 290 7.66 9.57 53.36
N VAL A 291 8.44 9.08 54.33
CA VAL A 291 9.78 9.61 54.68
C VAL A 291 10.77 9.51 53.51
N ASN A 292 10.68 8.45 52.71
CA ASN A 292 11.59 8.20 51.58
C ASN A 292 11.43 9.20 50.43
N GLN A 293 10.23 9.73 50.18
CA GLN A 293 9.98 10.64 49.06
C GLN A 293 10.55 12.04 49.33
N TYR A 294 10.53 12.48 50.58
CA TYR A 294 11.10 13.76 51.01
C TYR A 294 12.63 13.81 50.81
N GLU A 295 13.34 12.75 51.18
CA GLU A 295 14.80 12.67 50.99
C GLU A 295 15.18 12.60 49.49
N VAL A 296 14.37 11.94 48.67
CA VAL A 296 14.57 11.92 47.21
C VAL A 296 14.41 13.33 46.61
N ILE A 297 13.39 14.08 47.03
CA ILE A 297 13.18 15.47 46.59
C ILE A 297 14.40 16.33 46.95
N LYS A 298 14.87 16.27 48.20
CA LYS A 298 16.07 16.99 48.64
C LYS A 298 17.32 16.64 47.84
N ASN A 299 17.55 15.35 47.58
CA ASN A 299 18.70 14.94 46.79
C ASN A 299 18.60 15.43 45.35
N ASN A 300 17.41 15.38 44.74
CA ASN A 300 17.19 15.94 43.40
C ASN A 300 17.46 17.45 43.37
N ASP A 301 16.97 18.19 44.36
CA ASP A 301 17.22 19.63 44.49
C ASP A 301 18.72 19.92 44.62
N ARG A 302 19.45 19.12 45.41
CA ARG A 302 20.91 19.25 45.55
C ARG A 302 21.62 19.05 44.20
N ILE A 303 21.25 18.02 43.44
CA ILE A 303 21.84 17.74 42.13
C ILE A 303 21.56 18.88 41.16
N LYS A 304 20.31 19.36 41.08
CA LYS A 304 19.93 20.49 40.21
C LYS A 304 20.72 21.76 40.55
N ASN A 305 20.82 22.09 41.84
CA ASN A 305 21.54 23.28 42.30
C ASN A 305 23.03 23.18 41.95
N GLN A 306 23.65 22.03 42.20
CA GLN A 306 25.05 21.77 41.86
C GLN A 306 25.27 21.88 40.34
N TYR A 307 24.39 21.28 39.54
CA TYR A 307 24.47 21.35 38.08
C TYR A 307 24.40 22.79 37.56
N CYS A 308 23.49 23.60 38.09
CA CYS A 308 23.37 25.01 37.71
C CYS A 308 24.63 25.81 38.10
N GLN A 309 25.22 25.53 39.27
CA GLN A 309 26.45 26.17 39.72
C GLN A 309 27.65 25.81 38.84
N GLU A 310 27.84 24.53 38.55
CA GLU A 310 28.96 24.02 37.75
C GLU A 310 28.90 24.49 36.30
N ASN A 311 27.69 24.61 35.73
CA ASN A 311 27.48 25.07 34.35
C ASN A 311 27.24 26.57 34.23
N HIS A 312 27.35 27.33 35.33
CA HIS A 312 27.11 28.78 35.38
C HIS A 312 25.73 29.20 34.84
N ILE A 313 24.70 28.40 35.11
CA ILE A 313 23.31 28.66 34.70
C ILE A 313 22.57 29.34 35.86
N PRO A 314 22.00 30.55 35.66
CA PRO A 314 21.15 31.18 36.66
C PRO A 314 19.93 30.32 36.99
N LEU A 315 19.63 30.17 38.29
CA LEU A 315 18.48 29.42 38.79
C LEU A 315 17.65 30.28 39.75
N LEU A 316 16.38 30.51 39.40
CA LEU A 316 15.39 31.18 40.25
C LEU A 316 14.48 30.12 40.91
N ARG A 317 14.51 30.02 42.24
CA ARG A 317 13.55 29.18 42.99
C ARG A 317 12.47 30.04 43.64
N ILE A 318 11.21 29.73 43.36
CA ILE A 318 10.06 30.44 43.92
C ILE A 318 9.32 29.51 44.90
N PRO A 319 9.35 29.78 46.21
CA PRO A 319 8.65 28.95 47.18
C PRO A 319 7.14 29.18 47.14
N TYR A 320 6.34 28.16 47.49
CA TYR A 320 4.87 28.25 47.49
C TYR A 320 4.32 29.39 48.35
N THR A 321 5.06 29.81 49.39
CA THR A 321 4.69 30.92 50.28
C THR A 321 4.67 32.26 49.55
N LYS A 322 5.39 32.36 48.44
CA LYS A 322 5.52 33.56 47.60
C LYS A 322 4.56 33.55 46.40
N PHE A 323 3.57 32.67 46.37
CA PHE A 323 2.61 32.55 45.26
C PHE A 323 2.02 33.89 44.79
N LYS A 324 1.59 34.76 45.71
CA LYS A 324 1.02 36.07 45.36
C LYS A 324 2.05 37.08 44.81
N GLN A 325 3.34 36.85 45.07
CA GLN A 325 4.45 37.70 44.67
C GLN A 325 5.12 37.21 43.37
N ILE A 326 4.63 36.11 42.77
CA ILE A 326 5.18 35.54 41.52
C ILE A 326 5.36 36.63 40.45
N PRO A 327 4.35 37.45 40.08
CA PRO A 327 4.51 38.45 39.03
C PRO A 327 5.65 39.43 39.32
N THR A 328 5.73 39.96 40.54
CA THR A 328 6.75 40.92 40.97
C THR A 328 8.16 40.30 40.99
N ILE A 329 8.27 39.04 41.41
CA ILE A 329 9.56 38.33 41.41
C ILE A 329 10.04 38.12 39.97
N LEU A 330 9.15 37.70 39.08
CA LEU A 330 9.48 37.47 37.68
C LEU A 330 9.84 38.78 36.97
N GLU A 331 9.07 39.84 37.20
CA GLU A 331 9.34 41.18 36.68
C GLU A 331 10.75 41.64 37.06
N ASN A 332 11.09 41.65 38.35
CA ASN A 332 12.41 42.07 38.82
C ASN A 332 13.58 41.21 38.33
N THR A 333 13.31 39.98 37.88
CA THR A 333 14.37 39.03 37.48
C THR A 333 14.59 39.04 35.96
N LEU A 334 13.54 39.28 35.18
CA LEU A 334 13.52 39.08 33.73
C LEU A 334 13.42 40.37 32.92
N LEU A 335 12.94 41.47 33.52
CA LEU A 335 12.81 42.79 32.93
C LEU A 335 13.75 43.77 33.67
#